data_AF-A0A2W4N7N5-F1
#
_entry.id   AF-A0A2W4N7N5-F1
#
_cell.length_a   1.000
_cell.length_b   1.000
_cell.length_c   1.000
_cell.angle_alpha   90.00
_cell.angle_beta   90.00
_cell.angle_gamma   90.00
#
_symmetry.space_group_name_H-M   'P 1'
#
loop_
_entity.id
_entity.type
_entity.pdbx_description
1 polymer ?
#
loop_
_entity_poly.entity_id
_entity_poly.type
_entity_poly.pdbx_seq_one_letter_code
_entity_poly.pdbx_strand_id
1 'polypeptide(L)'
;MDLPPIYMPEQAHSALGPGGERLAFFYVPQLELEIKQVLAARPREFTYRWGYHPGHRIHVLLVYWPTGDGQGVQAGISIPEGPGDALLDFLQAGETDIFLTLEPLPEGLPESLPAAEVQRILAGLTVPLRGVRFQRRTA
;
A
#
# COMPACT_ATOMS: atom_id res chain seq x y z
N MET A 1 10.38 -13.52 16.90
CA MET A 1 9.30 -13.12 15.97
C MET A 1 9.98 -12.27 14.92
N ASP A 2 10.15 -12.82 13.73
CA ASP A 2 10.93 -12.17 12.68
C ASP A 2 10.17 -10.97 12.15
N LEU A 3 10.86 -9.86 11.96
CA LEU A 3 10.28 -8.67 11.33
C LEU A 3 9.92 -9.03 9.88
N PRO A 4 8.75 -8.62 9.38
CA PRO A 4 8.40 -8.87 7.99
C PRO A 4 9.43 -8.23 7.05
N PRO A 5 9.65 -8.81 5.87
CA PRO A 5 10.45 -8.15 4.84
C PRO A 5 9.86 -6.77 4.54
N ILE A 6 10.73 -5.77 4.44
CA ILE A 6 10.35 -4.39 4.14
C ILE A 6 10.80 -4.10 2.71
N TYR A 7 9.83 -3.72 1.88
CA TYR A 7 10.01 -3.41 0.48
C TYR A 7 9.92 -1.90 0.25
N MET A 8 10.73 -1.40 -0.67
CA MET A 8 10.60 -0.04 -1.18
C MET A 8 9.85 -0.12 -2.51
N PRO A 9 8.70 0.56 -2.65
CA PRO A 9 7.99 0.63 -3.93
C PRO A 9 8.88 1.21 -5.03
N GLU A 10 8.79 0.66 -6.23
CA GLU A 10 9.43 1.27 -7.41
C GLU A 10 8.64 2.49 -7.90
N GLN A 11 7.32 2.47 -7.71
CA GLN A 11 6.46 3.62 -7.91
C GLN A 11 5.44 3.72 -6.77
N ALA A 12 5.16 4.94 -6.35
CA ALA A 12 4.12 5.22 -5.38
C ALA A 12 3.35 6.48 -5.80
N HIS A 13 2.04 6.36 -5.93
CA HIS A 13 1.18 7.43 -6.40
C HIS A 13 -0.11 7.52 -5.60
N SER A 14 -0.70 8.69 -5.56
CA SER A 14 -2.00 8.94 -4.94
C SER A 14 -2.94 9.65 -5.89
N ALA A 15 -4.23 9.36 -5.80
CA ALA A 15 -5.27 10.02 -6.55
C ALA A 15 -6.61 9.97 -5.78
N LEU A 16 -7.56 10.79 -6.19
CA LEU A 16 -8.95 10.67 -5.79
C LEU A 16 -9.67 9.70 -6.73
N GLY A 17 -10.39 8.76 -6.16
CA GLY A 17 -11.26 7.86 -6.91
C GLY A 17 -12.52 8.57 -7.43
N PRO A 18 -13.34 7.86 -8.23
CA PRO A 18 -14.53 8.42 -8.85
C PRO A 18 -15.58 8.96 -7.87
N GLY A 19 -15.63 8.41 -6.65
CA GLY A 19 -16.50 8.85 -5.57
C GLY A 19 -15.86 9.89 -4.64
N GLY A 20 -14.66 10.38 -4.97
CA GLY A 20 -13.87 11.28 -4.13
C GLY A 20 -13.12 10.58 -3.00
N GLU A 21 -13.15 9.24 -2.94
CA GLU A 21 -12.37 8.47 -2.00
C GLU A 21 -10.86 8.62 -2.26
N ARG A 22 -10.05 8.53 -1.21
CA ARG A 22 -8.59 8.66 -1.34
C ARG A 22 -8.01 7.31 -1.73
N LEU A 23 -7.22 7.27 -2.81
CA LEU A 23 -6.56 6.08 -3.32
C LEU A 23 -5.04 6.28 -3.29
N ALA A 24 -4.29 5.28 -2.84
CA ALA A 24 -2.84 5.23 -2.94
C ALA A 24 -2.40 3.90 -3.54
N PHE A 25 -1.46 3.95 -4.48
CA PHE A 25 -1.00 2.82 -5.25
C PHE A 25 0.49 2.64 -5.04
N PHE A 26 0.90 1.40 -4.77
CA PHE A 26 2.29 1.02 -4.61
C PHE A 26 2.59 -0.11 -5.59
N TYR A 27 3.43 0.19 -6.58
CA TYR A 27 4.01 -0.83 -7.45
C TYR A 27 5.23 -1.44 -6.74
N VAL A 28 5.12 -2.72 -6.38
CA VAL A 28 6.11 -3.43 -5.56
C VAL A 28 6.36 -4.82 -6.16
N PRO A 29 7.09 -4.93 -7.29
CA PRO A 29 7.30 -6.21 -7.97
C PRO A 29 8.02 -7.24 -7.08
N GLN A 30 8.80 -6.79 -6.10
CA GLN A 30 9.48 -7.65 -5.11
C GLN A 30 8.49 -8.40 -4.20
N LEU A 31 7.23 -7.95 -4.12
CA LEU A 31 6.14 -8.54 -3.33
C LEU A 31 5.37 -9.63 -4.10
N GLU A 32 5.91 -10.12 -5.23
CA GLU A 32 5.19 -11.04 -6.13
C GLU A 32 4.67 -12.29 -5.43
N LEU A 33 5.50 -12.92 -4.60
CA LEU A 33 5.14 -14.15 -3.93
C LEU A 33 4.04 -13.91 -2.89
N GLU A 34 4.20 -12.87 -2.07
CA GLU A 34 3.25 -12.48 -1.03
C GLU A 34 1.89 -12.08 -1.63
N ILE A 35 1.88 -11.26 -2.69
CA ILE A 35 0.63 -10.89 -3.39
C ILE A 35 -0.08 -12.14 -3.91
N LYS A 36 0.64 -13.06 -4.56
CA LYS A 36 0.04 -14.31 -5.05
C LYS A 36 -0.51 -15.17 -3.93
N GLN A 37 0.21 -15.29 -2.80
CA GLN A 37 -0.25 -16.04 -1.63
C GLN A 37 -1.51 -15.42 -1.00
N VAL A 38 -1.54 -14.10 -0.82
CA VAL A 38 -2.71 -13.38 -0.30
C VAL A 38 -3.91 -13.57 -1.22
N LEU A 39 -3.74 -13.39 -2.53
CA LEU A 39 -4.82 -13.57 -3.50
C LEU A 39 -5.32 -15.02 -3.57
N ALA A 40 -4.43 -16.01 -3.41
CA ALA A 40 -4.79 -17.42 -3.37
C ALA A 40 -5.58 -17.78 -2.10
N ALA A 41 -5.17 -17.24 -0.95
CA ALA A 41 -5.83 -17.48 0.34
C ALA A 41 -7.18 -16.76 0.48
N ARG A 42 -7.38 -15.66 -0.27
CA ARG A 42 -8.61 -14.82 -0.23
C ARG A 42 -9.00 -14.44 1.21
N PRO A 43 -8.09 -13.85 2.00
CA PRO A 43 -8.38 -13.46 3.37
C PRO A 43 -9.55 -12.47 3.39
N ARG A 44 -10.43 -12.60 4.38
CA ARG A 44 -11.57 -11.68 4.55
C ARG A 44 -11.21 -10.41 5.32
N GLU A 45 -10.06 -10.42 5.99
CA GLU A 45 -9.58 -9.35 6.85
C GLU A 45 -8.06 -9.20 6.73
N PHE A 46 -7.54 -8.09 7.21
CA PHE A 46 -6.11 -7.83 7.35
C PHE A 46 -5.90 -6.98 8.60
N THR A 47 -4.68 -6.99 9.14
CA THR A 47 -4.27 -6.01 10.15
C THR A 47 -3.09 -5.20 9.62
N TYR A 48 -2.96 -3.96 10.09
CA TYR A 48 -1.85 -3.11 9.70
C TYR A 48 -1.39 -2.24 10.87
N ARG A 49 -0.13 -1.79 10.80
CA ARG A 49 0.45 -0.79 11.71
C ARG A 49 1.45 0.09 10.97
N TRP A 50 1.56 1.33 11.40
CA TRP A 50 2.58 2.25 10.92
C TRP A 50 3.79 2.25 11.87
N GLY A 51 4.97 2.10 11.29
CA GLY A 51 6.27 2.32 11.95
C GLY A 51 6.96 3.56 11.39
N TYR A 52 7.91 4.09 12.16
CA TYR A 52 8.79 5.18 11.73
C TYR A 52 10.22 4.88 12.17
N HIS A 53 11.18 5.00 11.25
CA HIS A 53 12.59 4.86 11.54
C HIS A 53 13.27 6.25 11.52
N PRO A 54 13.54 6.88 12.69
CA PRO A 54 14.00 8.27 12.74
C PRO A 54 15.36 8.47 12.08
N GLY A 55 16.31 7.54 12.24
CA GLY A 55 17.65 7.65 11.66
C GLY A 55 17.68 7.57 10.12
N HIS A 56 16.62 7.04 9.51
CA HIS A 56 16.50 6.93 8.05
C HIS A 56 15.37 7.81 7.51
N ARG A 57 14.56 8.41 8.40
CA ARG A 57 13.37 9.20 8.06
C ARG A 57 12.43 8.45 7.11
N ILE A 58 12.13 7.20 7.46
CA ILE A 58 11.26 6.32 6.66
C ILE A 58 10.03 5.95 7.47
N HIS A 59 8.85 6.10 6.86
CA HIS A 59 7.59 5.55 7.36
C HIS A 59 7.39 4.16 6.76
N VAL A 60 6.89 3.22 7.54
CA VAL A 60 6.69 1.83 7.09
C VAL A 60 5.27 1.39 7.40
N LEU A 61 4.50 1.04 6.37
CA LEU A 61 3.23 0.34 6.51
C LEU A 61 3.51 -1.16 6.66
N LEU A 62 3.32 -1.70 7.85
CA LEU A 62 3.43 -3.13 8.11
C LEU A 62 2.04 -3.74 8.03
N VAL A 63 1.87 -4.78 7.21
CA VAL A 63 0.58 -5.42 6.94
C VAL A 63 0.69 -6.91 7.20
N TYR A 64 -0.39 -7.49 7.70
CA TYR A 64 -0.55 -8.92 7.92
C TYR A 64 -1.91 -9.40 7.39
N TRP A 65 -1.89 -10.48 6.60
CA TRP A 65 -3.07 -11.17 6.10
C TRP A 65 -3.14 -12.59 6.67
N PRO A 66 -4.19 -12.96 7.41
CA PRO A 66 -4.38 -14.33 7.87
C PRO A 66 -4.75 -15.24 6.69
N THR A 67 -3.97 -16.28 6.42
CA THR A 67 -4.18 -17.15 5.24
C THR A 67 -4.83 -18.51 5.56
N GLY A 68 -5.21 -18.74 6.82
CA GLY A 68 -5.60 -20.07 7.31
C GLY A 68 -4.39 -20.84 7.83
N ASP A 69 -4.63 -21.93 8.57
CA ASP A 69 -3.60 -22.82 9.14
C ASP A 69 -2.70 -22.23 10.23
N GLY A 70 -3.14 -21.15 10.88
CA GLY A 70 -2.38 -20.49 11.96
C GLY A 70 -1.17 -19.70 11.48
N GLN A 71 -1.02 -19.55 10.16
CA GLN A 71 0.00 -18.73 9.51
C GLN A 71 -0.64 -17.52 8.81
N GLY A 72 0.18 -16.55 8.44
CA GLY A 72 -0.25 -15.44 7.62
C GLY A 72 0.91 -14.83 6.84
N VAL A 73 0.55 -14.11 5.80
CA VAL A 73 1.50 -13.37 4.97
C VAL A 73 1.71 -12.02 5.60
N GLN A 74 2.96 -11.58 5.69
CA GLN A 74 3.32 -10.30 6.26
C GLN A 74 4.30 -9.54 5.37
N ALA A 75 4.10 -8.24 5.23
CA ALA A 75 4.94 -7.38 4.42
C ALA A 75 5.04 -5.98 5.02
N GLY A 76 6.18 -5.32 4.79
CA GLY A 76 6.37 -3.91 5.07
C GLY A 76 6.53 -3.11 3.78
N ILE A 77 5.85 -1.97 3.68
CA ILE A 77 6.00 -1.02 2.57
C ILE A 77 6.59 0.26 3.11
N SER A 78 7.78 0.62 2.63
CA SER A 78 8.50 1.82 3.06
C SER A 78 8.20 3.04 2.21
N ILE A 79 8.10 4.20 2.85
CA ILE A 79 7.89 5.50 2.23
C ILE A 79 8.90 6.48 2.87
N PRO A 80 9.97 6.86 2.14
CA PRO A 80 10.96 7.81 2.66
C PRO A 80 10.41 9.24 2.70
N GLU A 81 10.73 10.00 3.75
CA GLU A 81 10.53 11.44 3.76
C GLU A 81 11.40 12.13 2.71
N GLY A 82 10.97 13.29 2.23
CA GLY A 82 11.53 13.94 1.06
C GLY A 82 10.84 13.43 -0.21
N PRO A 83 11.37 12.41 -0.92
CA PRO A 83 10.75 11.92 -2.16
C PRO A 83 9.30 11.45 -1.99
N GLY A 84 8.93 10.94 -0.81
CA GLY A 84 7.58 10.46 -0.50
C GLY A 84 6.67 11.49 0.18
N ASP A 85 7.11 12.73 0.41
CA ASP A 85 6.35 13.68 1.24
C ASP A 85 4.95 13.97 0.70
N ALA A 86 4.79 14.14 -0.62
CA ALA A 86 3.48 14.36 -1.23
C ALA A 86 2.50 13.21 -0.94
N LEU A 87 3.00 11.96 -0.98
CA LEU A 87 2.19 10.79 -0.65
C LEU A 87 1.90 10.71 0.85
N LEU A 88 2.88 11.01 1.71
CA LEU A 88 2.68 11.02 3.16
C LEU A 88 1.64 12.06 3.58
N ASP A 89 1.69 13.25 3.00
CA ASP A 89 0.71 14.32 3.24
C ASP A 89 -0.68 13.91 2.74
N PHE A 90 -0.73 13.26 1.57
CA PHE A 90 -1.97 12.69 1.05
C PHE A 90 -2.56 11.62 2.00
N LEU A 91 -1.75 10.71 2.50
CA LEU A 91 -2.18 9.67 3.44
C LEU A 91 -2.61 10.25 4.79
N GLN A 92 -1.96 11.33 5.25
CA GLN A 92 -2.24 11.94 6.54
C GLN A 92 -3.58 12.70 6.55
N ALA A 93 -4.02 13.19 5.38
CA ALA A 93 -5.24 13.97 5.28
C ALA A 93 -6.53 13.16 5.52
N GLY A 94 -6.47 11.83 5.50
CA GLY A 94 -7.64 11.02 5.83
C GLY A 94 -7.50 9.52 5.56
N GLU A 95 -8.62 8.83 5.72
CA GLU A 95 -8.73 7.42 5.37
C GLU A 95 -8.48 7.20 3.88
N THR A 96 -7.62 6.23 3.55
CA THR A 96 -7.13 5.97 2.19
C THR A 96 -7.18 4.48 1.89
N ASP A 97 -7.70 4.14 0.70
CA ASP A 97 -7.59 2.79 0.16
C ASP A 97 -6.23 2.62 -0.50
N ILE A 98 -5.46 1.65 -0.01
CA ILE A 98 -4.12 1.35 -0.50
C ILE A 98 -4.16 0.13 -1.42
N PHE A 99 -3.47 0.18 -2.55
CA PHE A 99 -3.35 -0.92 -3.50
C PHE A 99 -1.89 -1.32 -3.65
N LEU A 100 -1.57 -2.55 -3.28
CA LEU A 100 -0.25 -3.14 -3.53
C LEU A 100 -0.34 -3.93 -4.82
N THR A 101 0.42 -3.56 -5.84
CA THR A 101 0.30 -4.12 -7.18
C THR A 101 1.64 -4.58 -7.77
N LEU A 102 1.56 -5.60 -8.63
CA LEU A 102 2.67 -6.05 -9.48
C LEU A 102 2.62 -5.46 -10.89
N GLU A 103 1.63 -4.60 -11.16
CA GLU A 103 1.57 -3.88 -12.44
C GLU A 103 2.15 -2.47 -12.27
N PRO A 104 3.01 -2.02 -13.20
CA PRO A 104 3.51 -0.67 -13.18
C PRO A 104 2.36 0.33 -13.34
N LEU A 105 2.49 1.43 -12.63
CA LEU A 105 1.53 2.53 -12.67
C LEU A 105 1.84 3.42 -13.89
N PRO A 106 0.82 3.93 -14.59
CA PRO A 106 1.01 4.91 -15.65
C PRO A 106 1.80 6.12 -15.11
N GLU A 107 2.76 6.61 -15.89
CA GLU A 107 3.44 7.86 -15.57
C GLU A 107 2.43 9.01 -15.54
N GLY A 108 2.48 9.83 -14.48
CA GLY A 108 1.60 10.98 -14.36
C GLY A 108 0.13 10.62 -14.15
N LEU A 109 -0.14 9.71 -13.21
CA LEU A 109 -1.52 9.44 -12.75
C LEU A 109 -2.24 10.77 -12.46
N PRO A 110 -3.42 11.01 -13.06
CA PRO A 110 -4.17 12.23 -12.81
C PRO A 110 -4.59 12.32 -11.35
N GLU A 111 -4.82 13.55 -10.87
CA GLU A 111 -5.30 13.79 -9.51
C GLU A 111 -6.62 13.08 -9.23
N SER A 112 -7.47 12.89 -10.25
CA SER A 112 -8.67 12.07 -10.16
C SER A 112 -8.66 10.97 -11.22
N LEU A 113 -8.90 9.73 -10.78
CA LEU A 113 -8.93 8.56 -11.64
C LEU A 113 -10.36 8.22 -12.10
N PRO A 114 -10.58 8.02 -13.40
CA PRO A 114 -11.82 7.43 -13.89
C PRO A 114 -12.04 6.03 -13.33
N ALA A 115 -13.31 5.63 -13.19
CA ALA A 115 -13.68 4.31 -12.66
C ALA A 115 -13.06 3.15 -13.45
N ALA A 116 -12.95 3.29 -14.77
CA ALA A 116 -12.35 2.29 -15.63
C ALA A 116 -10.87 2.04 -15.30
N GLU A 117 -10.13 3.09 -14.93
CA GLU A 117 -8.70 2.99 -14.61
C GLU A 117 -8.48 2.34 -13.24
N VAL A 118 -9.30 2.70 -12.25
CA VAL A 118 -9.31 2.03 -10.94
C VAL A 118 -9.64 0.54 -11.11
N GLN A 119 -10.65 0.22 -11.92
CA GLN A 119 -11.01 -1.17 -12.21
C GLN A 119 -9.90 -1.93 -12.93
N ARG A 120 -9.19 -1.29 -13.88
CA ARG A 120 -8.04 -1.88 -14.56
C ARG A 120 -6.96 -2.29 -13.57
N ILE A 121 -6.58 -1.38 -12.67
CA ILE A 121 -5.57 -1.66 -11.64
C ILE A 121 -6.03 -2.79 -10.70
N LEU A 122 -7.31 -2.80 -10.32
CA LEU A 122 -7.90 -3.85 -9.48
C LEU A 122 -8.00 -5.22 -10.16
N ALA A 123 -8.12 -5.26 -11.48
CA ALA A 123 -8.16 -6.50 -12.25
C ALA A 123 -6.79 -7.18 -12.37
N GLY A 124 -5.72 -6.44 -12.12
CA GLY A 124 -4.35 -6.96 -12.08
C GLY A 124 -4.03 -7.79 -10.84
N LEU A 125 -2.76 -8.18 -10.69
CA LEU A 125 -2.24 -8.79 -9.46
C LEU A 125 -2.08 -7.72 -8.38
N THR A 126 -3.21 -7.35 -7.79
CA THR A 126 -3.34 -6.23 -6.86
C THR A 126 -4.06 -6.66 -5.58
N VAL A 127 -3.46 -6.36 -4.43
CA VAL A 127 -4.08 -6.55 -3.11
C VAL A 127 -4.61 -5.21 -2.59
N PRO A 128 -5.94 -5.07 -2.42
CA PRO A 128 -6.53 -3.87 -1.83
C PRO A 128 -6.48 -3.93 -0.29
N LEU A 129 -6.08 -2.82 0.30
CA LEU A 129 -6.10 -2.52 1.73
C LEU A 129 -7.05 -1.36 1.96
N ARG A 130 -8.30 -1.67 2.29
CA ARG A 130 -9.35 -0.67 2.39
C ARG A 130 -9.32 0.05 3.73
N GLY A 131 -9.58 1.36 3.73
CA GLY A 131 -9.77 2.13 4.96
C GLY A 131 -8.50 2.33 5.81
N VAL A 132 -7.32 2.41 5.19
CA VAL A 132 -6.07 2.60 5.91
C VAL A 132 -5.95 4.06 6.38
N ARG A 133 -5.64 4.26 7.66
CA ARG A 133 -5.37 5.58 8.25
C ARG A 133 -3.90 5.70 8.56
N PHE A 134 -3.32 6.83 8.18
CA PHE A 134 -1.93 7.16 8.48
C PHE A 134 -1.87 8.29 9.50
N GLN A 135 -0.98 8.13 10.47
CA GLN A 135 -0.61 9.21 11.39
C GLN A 135 0.90 9.42 11.28
N ARG A 136 1.29 10.53 10.67
CA ARG A 136 2.69 10.91 10.53
C ARG A 136 3.31 11.07 11.91
N ARG A 137 4.37 10.31 12.16
CA ARG A 137 5.22 10.48 13.33
C ARG A 137 6.45 11.27 12.91
N THR A 138 6.68 12.40 13.55
CA THR A 138 7.95 13.12 13.44
C THR A 138 8.77 12.84 14.69
N ALA A 139 10.09 12.79 14.55
CA ALA A 139 11.02 12.72 15.68
C ALA A 139 10.92 13.97 16.56
#